data_AF-A0A842U8A7-F1
#
_entry.id   AF-A0A842U8A7-F1
#
_cell.length_a   1.000
_cell.length_b   1.000
_cell.length_c   1.000
_cell.angle_alpha   90.00
_cell.angle_beta   90.00
_cell.angle_gamma   90.00
#
_symmetry.space_group_name_H-M   'P 1'
#
loop_
_entity.id
_entity.type
_entity.pdbx_description
1 polymer ?
#
loop_
_entity_poly.entity_id
_entity_poly.type
_entity_poly.pdbx_seq_one_letter_code
_entity_poly.pdbx_strand_id
1 'polypeptide(L)'
;MNENFWDRVQKRAYFRYLDRKKNNLPGDSLEDWSEATREEALENKIEEEAYLRFAEGYNDPVLNWESAKNDVMDRLRFLAFYMHESDINKSALQNWIEAQKLYIEKF
;
A
#
# COMPACT_ATOMS: atom_id res chain seq x y z
N MET A 1 -1.47 -5.23 -23.65
CA MET A 1 -1.20 -3.81 -23.32
C MET A 1 -0.73 -3.84 -21.87
N ASN A 2 0.51 -3.44 -21.56
CA ASN A 2 0.94 -3.36 -20.16
C ASN A 2 0.14 -2.24 -19.49
N GLU A 3 -0.53 -2.56 -18.39
CA GLU A 3 -1.31 -1.59 -17.63
C GLU A 3 -0.35 -0.58 -17.01
N ASN A 4 -0.61 0.71 -17.24
CA ASN A 4 0.16 1.76 -16.57
C ASN A 4 -0.36 1.94 -15.14
N PHE A 5 0.40 2.69 -14.32
CA PHE A 5 0.02 2.98 -12.93
C PHE A 5 -1.43 3.48 -12.80
N TRP A 6 -1.84 4.45 -13.61
CA TRP A 6 -3.18 5.03 -13.55
C TRP A 6 -4.29 4.07 -14.00
N ASP A 7 -4.01 3.15 -14.92
CA ASP A 7 -4.95 2.10 -15.29
C ASP A 7 -5.25 1.18 -14.09
N ARG A 8 -4.20 0.81 -13.32
CA ARG A 8 -4.31 -0.03 -12.13
C ARG A 8 -4.99 0.72 -10.97
N VAL A 9 -4.65 1.99 -10.76
CA VAL A 9 -5.36 2.88 -9.80
C VAL A 9 -6.85 2.96 -10.14
N GLN A 10 -7.20 3.24 -11.39
CA GLN A 10 -8.59 3.37 -11.81
C GLN A 10 -9.39 2.10 -11.53
N LYS A 11 -8.82 0.93 -11.84
CA LYS A 11 -9.45 -0.36 -11.55
C LYS A 11 -9.65 -0.57 -10.06
N ARG A 12 -8.63 -0.31 -9.23
CA ARG A 12 -8.75 -0.41 -7.77
C ARG A 12 -9.80 0.54 -7.21
N ALA A 13 -9.81 1.80 -7.65
CA ALA A 13 -10.81 2.80 -7.23
C ALA A 13 -12.23 2.37 -7.61
N TYR A 14 -12.41 1.79 -8.80
CA TYR A 14 -13.70 1.26 -9.24
C TYR A 14 -14.20 0.12 -8.36
N PHE A 15 -13.33 -0.84 -8.01
CA PHE A 15 -13.72 -1.93 -7.11
C PHE A 15 -14.02 -1.44 -5.68
N ARG A 16 -13.28 -0.44 -5.18
CA ARG A 16 -13.57 0.22 -3.90
C ARG A 16 -14.95 0.88 -3.91
N TYR A 17 -15.26 1.64 -4.95
CA TYR A 17 -16.58 2.22 -5.17
C TYR A 17 -17.68 1.15 -5.14
N LEU A 18 -17.50 0.05 -5.88
CA LEU A 18 -18.48 -1.04 -5.92
C LEU A 18 -18.69 -1.68 -4.55
N ASP A 19 -17.61 -1.95 -3.81
CA ASP A 19 -17.69 -2.52 -2.47
C ASP A 19 -18.38 -1.57 -1.49
N ARG A 20 -18.01 -0.29 -1.51
CA ARG A 20 -18.63 0.76 -0.68
C ARG A 20 -20.13 0.87 -0.93
N LYS A 21 -20.55 0.88 -2.21
CA LYS A 21 -21.98 0.91 -2.58
C LYS A 21 -22.72 -0.37 -2.20
N LYS A 22 -22.11 -1.53 -2.40
CA LYS A 22 -22.70 -2.83 -2.07
C LYS A 22 -22.93 -2.98 -0.57
N ASN A 23 -22.00 -2.51 0.26
CA ASN A 23 -22.04 -2.67 1.71
C ASN A 23 -22.59 -1.44 2.46
N ASN A 24 -23.05 -0.41 1.73
CA ASN A 24 -23.52 0.86 2.29
C ASN A 24 -22.52 1.51 3.27
N LEU A 25 -21.23 1.43 2.94
CA LEU A 25 -20.15 2.00 3.74
C LEU A 25 -20.08 3.52 3.54
N PRO A 26 -19.69 4.29 4.58
CA PRO A 26 -19.48 5.73 4.47
C PRO A 26 -18.33 6.06 3.51
N GLY A 27 -18.26 7.32 3.08
CA GLY A 27 -17.19 7.86 2.24
C GLY A 27 -17.62 8.25 0.84
N ASP A 28 -16.67 8.72 0.03
CA ASP A 28 -16.93 9.24 -1.31
C ASP A 28 -15.93 8.74 -2.36
N SER A 29 -16.15 9.14 -3.61
CA SER A 29 -15.27 8.73 -4.72
C SER A 29 -13.86 9.28 -4.57
N LEU A 30 -13.68 10.46 -3.97
CA LEU A 30 -12.34 11.05 -3.80
C LEU A 30 -11.53 10.21 -2.81
N GLU A 31 -12.15 9.76 -1.73
CA GLU A 31 -11.55 8.81 -0.78
C GLU A 31 -11.20 7.49 -1.49
N ASP A 32 -12.12 6.92 -2.27
CA ASP A 32 -11.88 5.68 -3.03
C ASP A 32 -10.64 5.80 -3.94
N TRP A 33 -10.50 6.94 -4.64
CA TRP A 33 -9.36 7.26 -5.50
C TRP A 33 -8.06 7.45 -4.72
N SER A 34 -8.10 8.18 -3.60
CA SER A 34 -6.92 8.45 -2.78
C SER A 34 -6.37 7.17 -2.16
N GLU A 35 -7.25 6.30 -1.68
CA GLU A 35 -6.86 4.98 -1.16
C GLU A 35 -6.31 4.09 -2.26
N ALA A 36 -6.99 3.98 -3.41
CA ALA A 36 -6.51 3.19 -4.53
C ALA A 36 -5.14 3.62 -5.03
N THR A 37 -4.89 4.94 -5.07
CA THR A 37 -3.59 5.51 -5.49
C THR A 37 -2.49 5.11 -4.52
N ARG A 38 -2.75 5.18 -3.21
CA ARG A 38 -1.78 4.81 -2.18
C ARG A 38 -1.49 3.31 -2.16
N GLU A 39 -2.52 2.48 -2.30
CA GLU A 39 -2.35 1.03 -2.37
C GLU A 39 -1.56 0.61 -3.60
N GLU A 40 -1.83 1.22 -4.74
CA GLU A 40 -1.07 0.94 -5.96
C GLU A 40 0.39 1.39 -5.86
N ALA A 41 0.65 2.52 -5.21
CA ALA A 41 2.02 2.97 -4.94
C ALA A 41 2.76 2.01 -3.99
N LEU A 42 2.08 1.45 -2.98
CA LEU A 42 2.66 0.40 -2.13
C LEU A 42 2.89 -0.91 -2.88
N GLU A 43 1.97 -1.29 -3.77
CA GLU A 43 2.15 -2.47 -4.63
C GLU A 43 3.43 -2.33 -5.46
N ASN A 44 3.67 -1.18 -6.07
CA ASN A 44 4.91 -0.92 -6.81
C ASN A 44 6.16 -1.10 -5.93
N LYS A 45 6.12 -0.64 -4.68
CA LYS A 45 7.23 -0.83 -3.74
C LYS A 45 7.47 -2.30 -3.41
N ILE A 46 6.41 -3.09 -3.31
CA ILE A 46 6.51 -4.55 -3.13
C ILE A 46 7.08 -5.21 -4.39
N GLU A 47 6.63 -4.80 -5.58
CA GLU A 47 7.15 -5.29 -6.86
C GLU A 47 8.65 -4.96 -7.03
N GLU A 48 9.07 -3.76 -6.64
CA GLU A 48 10.48 -3.33 -6.62
C GLU A 48 11.34 -4.25 -5.72
N GLU A 49 10.91 -4.47 -4.48
CA GLU A 49 11.61 -5.33 -3.50
C GLU A 49 11.62 -6.80 -3.94
N ALA A 50 10.52 -7.29 -4.53
CA ALA A 50 10.43 -8.64 -5.08
C ALA A 50 11.40 -8.83 -6.25
N TYR A 51 11.56 -7.80 -7.08
CA TYR A 51 12.53 -7.81 -8.18
C TYR A 51 13.97 -7.80 -7.68
N LEU A 52 14.28 -7.05 -6.61
CA LEU A 52 15.62 -7.08 -5.99
C LEU A 52 15.97 -8.49 -5.50
N ARG A 53 15.02 -9.18 -4.84
CA ARG A 53 15.20 -10.60 -4.43
C ARG A 53 15.43 -11.51 -5.63
N PHE A 54 14.69 -11.31 -6.73
CA PHE A 54 14.95 -12.06 -7.95
C PHE A 54 16.38 -11.83 -8.48
N ALA A 55 16.86 -10.59 -8.48
CA ALA A 55 18.21 -10.25 -8.90
C ALA A 55 19.31 -10.87 -8.01
N GLU A 56 19.01 -11.17 -6.75
CA GLU A 56 19.90 -11.87 -5.81
C GLU A 56 19.94 -13.40 -6.03
N GLY A 57 19.14 -13.93 -6.96
CA GLY A 57 19.14 -15.35 -7.34
C GLY A 57 18.01 -16.18 -6.74
N TYR A 58 17.03 -15.55 -6.08
CA TYR A 58 15.80 -16.22 -5.67
C TYR A 58 14.85 -16.34 -6.87
N ASN A 59 14.71 -17.54 -7.43
CA ASN A 59 14.02 -17.72 -8.73
C ASN A 59 12.50 -17.96 -8.64
N ASP A 60 11.91 -17.99 -7.45
CA ASP A 60 10.47 -18.14 -7.28
C ASP A 60 9.80 -16.76 -7.18
N PRO A 61 9.07 -16.31 -8.21
CA PRO A 61 8.49 -14.97 -8.22
C PRO A 61 7.39 -14.78 -7.17
N VAL A 62 6.65 -15.85 -6.83
CA VAL A 62 5.58 -15.79 -5.84
C VAL A 62 6.17 -15.65 -4.44
N LEU A 63 7.15 -16.49 -4.10
CA LEU A 63 7.83 -16.39 -2.81
C LEU A 63 8.57 -15.07 -2.63
N ASN A 64 9.15 -14.53 -3.71
CA ASN A 64 9.79 -13.21 -3.67
C ASN A 64 8.79 -12.10 -3.35
N TRP A 65 7.63 -12.09 -4.03
CA TRP A 65 6.59 -11.11 -3.78
C TRP A 65 6.01 -11.24 -2.37
N GLU A 66 5.75 -12.46 -1.89
CA GLU A 66 5.25 -12.68 -0.52
C GLU A 66 6.25 -12.21 0.54
N SER A 67 7.54 -12.52 0.34
CA SER A 67 8.60 -12.08 1.24
C SER A 67 8.76 -10.56 1.23
N ALA A 68 8.80 -9.95 0.04
CA ALA A 68 8.85 -8.49 -0.12
C ALA A 68 7.65 -7.80 0.53
N LYS A 69 6.44 -8.35 0.35
CA LYS A 69 5.23 -7.83 0.98
C LYS A 69 5.33 -7.86 2.51
N ASN A 70 5.82 -8.96 3.07
CA ASN A 70 6.00 -9.06 4.53
C ASN A 70 7.01 -8.02 5.03
N ASP A 71 8.14 -7.86 4.36
CA ASP A 71 9.15 -6.86 4.73
C ASP A 71 8.62 -5.43 4.68
N VAL A 72 7.93 -5.06 3.59
CA VAL A 72 7.29 -3.74 3.45
C VAL A 72 6.28 -3.52 4.56
N MET A 73 5.44 -4.52 4.85
CA MET A 73 4.43 -4.43 5.90
C MET A 73 5.04 -4.30 7.30
N ASP A 74 6.14 -4.99 7.59
CA ASP A 74 6.83 -4.89 8.88
C ASP A 74 7.49 -3.52 9.06
N ARG A 75 8.08 -2.95 7.99
CA ARG A 75 8.59 -1.57 8.01
C ARG A 75 7.47 -0.56 8.25
N LEU A 76 6.33 -0.70 7.58
CA LEU A 76 5.15 0.15 7.79
C LEU A 76 4.62 0.07 9.22
N ARG A 77 4.53 -1.14 9.79
CA ARG A 77 4.11 -1.35 11.19
C ARG A 77 5.07 -0.67 12.16
N PHE A 78 6.38 -0.81 11.94
CA PHE A 78 7.39 -0.16 12.76
C PHE A 78 7.28 1.37 12.68
N LEU A 79 7.13 1.94 11.48
CA LEU A 79 6.95 3.39 11.30
C LEU A 79 5.68 3.89 12.01
N ALA A 80 4.55 3.20 11.85
CA ALA A 80 3.30 3.57 12.51
C ALA A 80 3.39 3.49 14.04
N PHE A 81 4.09 2.48 14.57
CA PHE A 81 4.37 2.34 15.99
C PHE A 81 5.24 3.50 16.51
N TYR A 82 6.34 3.81 15.81
CA TYR A 82 7.22 4.91 16.18
C TYR A 82 6.48 6.26 16.18
N MET A 83 5.61 6.50 15.19
CA MET A 83 4.75 7.68 15.16
C MET A 83 3.80 7.75 16.37
N HIS A 84 3.24 6.61 16.78
CA HIS A 84 2.39 6.54 17.97
C HIS A 84 3.15 6.87 19.27
N GLU A 85 4.38 6.38 19.41
CA GLU A 85 5.22 6.72 20.57
C GLU A 85 5.53 8.23 20.64
N SER A 86 5.63 8.89 19.48
CA SER A 86 5.89 10.33 19.40
C SER A 86 4.66 11.22 19.68
N ASP A 87 3.45 10.73 19.36
CA ASP A 87 2.18 11.40 19.64
C ASP A 87 1.08 10.36 19.94
N ILE A 88 0.90 10.06 21.22
CA ILE A 88 -0.04 9.04 21.68
C ILE A 88 -1.51 9.41 21.46
N ASN A 89 -1.82 10.70 21.29
CA ASN A 89 -3.19 11.19 21.11
C ASN A 89 -3.65 11.05 19.65
N LYS A 90 -2.71 10.80 18.73
CA LYS A 90 -3.00 10.58 17.32
C LYS A 90 -3.58 9.19 17.10
N SER A 91 -4.62 9.10 16.26
CA SER A 91 -5.29 7.82 16.02
C SER A 91 -4.37 6.84 15.29
N ALA A 92 -4.52 5.55 15.63
CA ALA A 92 -3.75 4.48 14.98
C ALA A 92 -3.92 4.48 13.44
N LEU A 93 -5.12 4.81 12.94
CA LEU A 93 -5.37 4.92 11.50
C LEU A 93 -4.59 6.07 10.85
N GLN A 94 -4.52 7.24 11.51
CA GLN A 94 -3.71 8.35 11.01
C GLN A 94 -2.22 7.99 10.98
N ASN A 95 -1.70 7.38 12.05
CA ASN A 95 -0.32 6.90 12.09
C ASN A 95 -0.04 5.88 10.98
N TRP A 96 -0.97 4.96 10.72
CA TRP A 96 -0.87 4.00 9.64
C TRP A 96 -0.82 4.66 8.26
N ILE A 97 -1.73 5.59 7.98
CA ILE A 97 -1.77 6.32 6.69
C ILE A 97 -0.51 7.14 6.50
N GLU A 98 0.00 7.79 7.55
CA GLU A 98 1.23 8.57 7.46
C GLU A 98 2.48 7.70 7.30
N ALA A 99 2.54 6.55 7.97
CA ALA A 99 3.61 5.57 7.76
C ALA A 99 3.65 5.12 6.29
N GLN A 100 2.49 4.87 5.68
CA GLN A 100 2.39 4.54 4.26
C GLN A 100 2.91 5.68 3.36
N LYS A 101 2.48 6.92 3.61
CA LYS A 101 2.95 8.09 2.85
C LYS A 101 4.46 8.27 2.97
N LEU A 102 4.98 8.23 4.20
CA LEU A 102 6.41 8.35 4.48
C LEU A 102 7.20 7.25 3.78
N TYR A 103 6.71 6.01 3.81
CA TYR A 103 7.36 4.89 3.14
C TYR A 103 7.46 5.12 1.64
N ILE A 104 6.34 5.41 0.98
CA ILE A 104 6.26 5.66 -0.47
C ILE A 104 7.18 6.83 -0.90
N GLU A 105 7.28 7.88 -0.08
CA GLU A 105 8.05 9.08 -0.42
C GLU A 105 9.55 8.95 -0.19
N LYS A 106 9.98 8.09 0.75
CA LYS A 106 11.37 8.04 1.22
C LYS A 106 12.13 6.77 0.87
N PHE A 107 11.42 5.70 0.54
CA PHE A 107 11.95 4.38 0.22
C PHE A 107 11.37 3.97 -1.13
#